data_AF-A0A2E3FMM8-F1
#
_entry.id   AF-A0A2E3FMM8-F1
#
_cell.length_a   1.000
_cell.length_b   1.000
_cell.length_c   1.000
_cell.angle_alpha   90.00
_cell.angle_beta   90.00
_cell.angle_gamma   90.00
#
_symmetry.space_group_name_H-M   'P 1'
#
loop_
_entity.id
_entity.type
_entity.pdbx_description
1 polymer ?
#
loop_
_entity_poly.entity_id
_entity_poly.type
_entity_poly.pdbx_seq_one_letter_code
_entity_poly.pdbx_strand_id
1 'polypeptide(L)'
;MVVAETLAGIALVKSATEAIKGAIGTAQDVTSLAKDIDRLFEGEKQIQADRRKAHDPLSMKSVAEETINYKLAQEQMDDMRQLIDHRFGFGTWQGIVAERARRIQEAKELAKQEARRKQKKQDEIVEATLIFFGILIGLAVLVSAIIFTLRATDG
;
A
#
# COMPACT_ATOMS: atom_id res chain seq x y z
N MET A 1 16.39 -10.79 -5.17
CA MET A 1 14.95 -11.05 -5.01
C MET A 1 14.10 -10.47 -6.15
N VAL A 2 14.49 -9.35 -6.77
CA VAL A 2 13.75 -8.65 -7.84
C VAL A 2 13.47 -9.50 -9.10
N VAL A 3 14.37 -10.40 -9.51
CA VAL A 3 14.15 -11.24 -10.71
C VAL A 3 13.03 -12.27 -10.50
N ALA A 4 12.93 -12.84 -9.29
CA ALA A 4 11.88 -13.81 -8.96
C ALA A 4 10.50 -13.15 -8.91
N GLU A 5 10.42 -11.92 -8.39
CA GLU A 5 9.18 -11.12 -8.37
C GLU A 5 8.70 -10.80 -9.80
N THR A 6 9.60 -10.42 -10.72
CA THR A 6 9.22 -10.10 -12.10
C THR A 6 8.74 -11.33 -12.84
N LEU A 7 9.45 -12.46 -12.69
CA LEU A 7 9.08 -13.73 -13.33
C LEU A 7 7.73 -14.25 -12.79
N ALA A 8 7.49 -14.11 -11.48
CA ALA A 8 6.20 -14.42 -10.87
C ALA A 8 5.09 -13.52 -11.44
N GLY A 9 5.35 -12.22 -11.58
CA GLY A 9 4.42 -11.27 -12.17
C GLY A 9 4.07 -11.60 -13.62
N ILE A 10 5.07 -11.95 -14.45
CA ILE A 10 4.86 -12.37 -15.85
C ILE A 10 4.05 -13.66 -15.92
N ALA A 11 4.39 -14.66 -15.11
CA ALA A 11 3.65 -15.92 -15.05
C ALA A 11 2.19 -15.69 -14.61
N LEU A 12 1.97 -14.75 -13.69
CA LEU A 12 0.65 -14.40 -13.20
C LEU A 12 -0.18 -13.68 -14.26
N VAL A 13 0.38 -12.69 -14.97
CA VAL A 13 -0.28 -12.02 -16.11
C VAL A 13 -0.66 -13.03 -17.18
N LYS A 14 0.28 -13.91 -17.57
CA LYS A 14 0.04 -14.92 -18.60
C LYS A 14 -1.08 -15.89 -18.21
N SER A 15 -0.98 -16.49 -17.02
CA SER A 15 -1.98 -17.47 -16.56
C SER A 15 -3.36 -16.85 -16.36
N ALA A 16 -3.42 -15.61 -15.86
CA ALA A 16 -4.67 -14.87 -15.73
C ALA A 16 -5.31 -14.57 -17.10
N THR A 17 -4.52 -14.15 -18.09
CA THR A 17 -5.02 -13.91 -19.45
C THR A 17 -5.59 -15.19 -20.07
N GLU A 18 -4.90 -16.32 -19.93
CA GLU A 18 -5.37 -17.61 -20.45
C GLU A 18 -6.69 -18.03 -19.77
N ALA A 19 -6.77 -17.88 -18.45
CA ALA A 19 -7.98 -18.17 -17.68
C ALA A 19 -9.15 -17.26 -18.08
N ILE A 20 -8.93 -15.95 -18.23
CA ILE A 20 -9.93 -14.98 -18.69
C ILE A 20 -10.45 -15.38 -20.08
N LYS A 21 -9.56 -15.67 -21.03
CA LYS A 21 -9.94 -16.09 -22.39
C LYS A 21 -10.78 -17.38 -22.36
N GLY A 22 -10.47 -18.33 -21.48
CA GLY A 22 -11.23 -19.57 -21.32
C GLY A 22 -12.60 -19.37 -20.65
N ALA A 23 -12.68 -18.53 -19.62
CA ALA A 23 -13.90 -18.34 -18.82
C ALA A 23 -14.89 -17.36 -19.46
N ILE A 24 -14.42 -16.35 -20.20
CA ILE A 24 -15.28 -15.29 -20.76
C ILE A 24 -16.28 -15.83 -21.80
N GLY A 25 -15.93 -16.95 -22.47
CA GLY A 25 -16.78 -17.61 -23.45
C GLY A 25 -17.88 -18.48 -22.85
N THR A 26 -17.71 -19.00 -21.64
CA THR A 26 -18.56 -20.08 -21.09
C THR A 26 -19.77 -19.60 -20.28
N ALA A 27 -19.95 -18.29 -20.09
CA ALA A 27 -21.07 -17.66 -19.35
C ALA A 27 -21.29 -18.14 -17.89
N GLN A 28 -20.52 -19.11 -17.38
CA GLN A 28 -20.84 -19.82 -16.15
C GLN A 28 -20.08 -19.33 -14.92
N ASP A 29 -18.94 -18.66 -15.07
CA ASP A 29 -18.10 -18.31 -13.91
C ASP A 29 -17.68 -16.83 -13.87
N VAL A 30 -18.65 -15.92 -13.81
CA VAL A 30 -18.36 -14.48 -13.57
C VAL A 30 -17.48 -14.29 -12.32
N THR A 31 -17.63 -15.15 -11.31
CA THR A 31 -16.82 -15.14 -10.08
C THR A 31 -15.38 -15.64 -10.30
N SER A 32 -15.13 -16.60 -11.17
CA SER A 32 -13.75 -17.01 -11.49
C SER A 32 -13.07 -15.94 -12.34
N LEU A 33 -13.81 -15.38 -13.31
CA LEU A 33 -13.37 -14.28 -14.14
C LEU A 33 -12.93 -13.07 -13.32
N ALA A 34 -13.69 -12.70 -12.29
CA ALA A 34 -13.30 -11.62 -11.37
C ALA A 34 -11.97 -11.91 -10.66
N LYS A 35 -11.76 -13.14 -10.17
CA LYS A 35 -10.50 -13.54 -9.51
C LYS A 35 -9.32 -13.52 -10.47
N ASP A 36 -9.54 -13.90 -11.72
CA ASP A 36 -8.49 -13.90 -12.73
C ASP A 36 -8.15 -12.47 -13.19
N ILE A 37 -9.14 -11.57 -13.28
CA ILE A 37 -8.90 -10.13 -13.47
C ILE A 37 -8.08 -9.56 -12.30
N ASP A 38 -8.38 -9.95 -11.05
CA ASP A 38 -7.59 -9.51 -9.90
C ASP A 38 -6.14 -10.03 -9.95
N ARG A 39 -5.94 -11.28 -10.37
CA ARG A 39 -4.60 -11.86 -10.58
C ARG A 39 -3.82 -11.12 -11.67
N LEU A 40 -4.48 -10.81 -12.79
CA LEU A 40 -3.91 -10.02 -13.86
C LEU A 40 -3.40 -8.66 -13.35
N PHE A 41 -4.22 -7.96 -12.56
CA PHE A 41 -3.83 -6.68 -11.96
C PHE A 41 -2.69 -6.81 -10.94
N GLU A 42 -2.62 -7.90 -10.19
CA GLU A 42 -1.53 -8.14 -9.25
C GLU A 42 -0.21 -8.44 -9.99
N GLY A 43 -0.27 -9.19 -11.10
CA GLY A 43 0.89 -9.45 -11.94
C GLY A 43 1.47 -8.18 -12.58
N GLU A 44 0.60 -7.31 -13.12
CA GLU A 44 1.02 -6.00 -13.65
C GLU A 44 1.68 -5.14 -12.56
N LYS A 45 1.08 -5.13 -11.36
CA LYS A 45 1.61 -4.39 -10.22
C LYS A 45 2.97 -4.91 -9.77
N GLN A 46 3.22 -6.22 -9.79
CA GLN A 46 4.53 -6.80 -9.47
C GLN A 46 5.59 -6.37 -10.49
N ILE A 47 5.28 -6.45 -11.79
CA ILE A 47 6.17 -5.99 -12.87
C ILE A 47 6.46 -4.48 -12.72
N GLN A 48 5.45 -3.68 -12.40
CA GLN A 48 5.60 -2.24 -12.20
C GLN A 48 6.37 -1.88 -10.92
N ALA A 49 6.22 -2.66 -9.85
CA ALA A 49 6.99 -2.48 -8.62
C ALA A 49 8.47 -2.76 -8.86
N ASP A 50 8.80 -3.80 -9.62
CA ASP A 50 10.19 -4.12 -9.96
C ASP A 50 10.82 -3.08 -10.86
N ARG A 51 10.11 -2.59 -11.88
CA ARG A 51 10.57 -1.46 -12.70
C ARG A 51 10.88 -0.23 -11.86
N ARG A 52 10.07 0.06 -10.84
CA ARG A 52 10.31 1.19 -9.91
C ARG A 52 11.56 0.97 -9.05
N LYS A 53 11.80 -0.26 -8.60
CA LYS A 53 13.00 -0.63 -7.83
C LYS A 53 14.27 -0.60 -8.68
N ALA A 54 14.17 -0.90 -9.98
CA ALA A 54 15.30 -0.96 -10.89
C ALA A 54 15.86 0.42 -11.32
N HIS A 55 15.16 1.51 -11.00
CA HIS A 55 15.71 2.87 -11.10
C HIS A 55 16.76 3.17 -10.03
N ASP A 56 17.06 2.23 -9.12
CA ASP A 56 18.21 2.28 -8.22
C ASP A 56 19.52 2.10 -9.04
N PRO A 57 20.46 3.06 -9.01
CA PRO A 57 21.73 2.96 -9.74
C PRO A 57 22.57 1.71 -9.44
N LEU A 58 22.28 1.00 -8.34
CA LEU A 58 22.94 -0.25 -7.94
C LEU A 58 22.29 -1.51 -8.54
N SER A 59 21.16 -1.35 -9.25
CA SER A 59 20.45 -2.42 -9.95
C SER A 59 21.21 -2.81 -11.23
N MET A 60 21.96 -3.93 -11.20
CA MET A 60 22.62 -4.49 -12.39
C MET A 60 21.66 -5.22 -13.36
N LYS A 61 20.41 -4.78 -13.46
CA LYS A 61 19.40 -5.41 -14.31
C LYS A 61 19.28 -4.68 -15.66
N SER A 62 18.99 -5.43 -16.72
CA SER A 62 18.85 -4.87 -18.06
C SER A 62 17.57 -4.04 -18.16
N VAL A 63 17.71 -2.72 -18.28
CA VAL A 63 16.60 -1.78 -18.53
C VAL A 63 15.76 -2.20 -19.74
N ALA A 64 16.38 -2.85 -20.73
CA ALA A 64 15.70 -3.35 -21.92
C ALA A 64 14.71 -4.48 -21.57
N GLU A 65 15.12 -5.46 -20.77
CA GLU A 65 14.27 -6.59 -20.36
C GLU A 65 13.04 -6.11 -19.58
N GLU A 66 13.23 -5.19 -18.64
CA GLU A 66 12.15 -4.64 -17.83
C GLU A 66 11.17 -3.82 -18.65
N THR A 67 11.69 -3.04 -19.59
CA THR A 67 10.87 -2.26 -20.52
C THR A 67 10.03 -3.18 -21.39
N ILE A 68 10.62 -4.26 -21.91
CA ILE A 68 9.91 -5.28 -22.71
C ILE A 68 8.83 -5.96 -21.87
N ASN A 69 9.16 -6.44 -20.66
CA ASN A 69 8.19 -7.11 -19.78
C ASN A 69 7.03 -6.20 -19.41
N TYR A 70 7.29 -4.92 -19.13
CA TYR A 70 6.26 -3.93 -18.88
C TYR A 70 5.37 -3.72 -20.12
N LYS A 71 5.96 -3.57 -21.31
CA LYS A 71 5.18 -3.38 -22.55
C LYS A 71 4.32 -4.60 -22.88
N LEU A 72 4.88 -5.80 -22.74
CA LEU A 72 4.13 -7.03 -22.93
C LEU A 72 2.96 -7.15 -21.94
N ALA A 73 3.17 -6.79 -20.67
CA ALA A 73 2.07 -6.76 -19.70
C ALA A 73 0.99 -5.76 -20.11
N GLN A 74 1.35 -4.55 -20.56
CA GLN A 74 0.39 -3.55 -21.04
C GLN A 74 -0.42 -4.05 -22.25
N GLU A 75 0.22 -4.73 -23.21
CA GLU A 75 -0.48 -5.35 -24.34
C GLU A 75 -1.50 -6.39 -23.87
N GLN A 76 -1.14 -7.24 -22.90
CA GLN A 76 -2.09 -8.19 -22.33
C GLN A 76 -3.26 -7.47 -21.63
N MET A 77 -3.02 -6.36 -20.94
CA MET A 77 -4.10 -5.55 -20.36
C MET A 77 -5.04 -4.99 -21.41
N ASP A 78 -4.51 -4.50 -22.54
CA ASP A 78 -5.29 -3.96 -23.65
C ASP A 78 -6.11 -5.03 -24.37
N ASP A 79 -5.57 -6.25 -24.52
CA ASP A 79 -6.30 -7.40 -25.00
C ASP A 79 -7.47 -7.74 -24.07
N MET A 80 -7.23 -7.74 -22.75
CA MET A 80 -8.26 -8.07 -21.76
C MET A 80 -9.35 -7.02 -21.72
N ARG A 81 -8.98 -5.73 -21.83
CA ARG A 81 -9.94 -4.63 -21.98
C ARG A 81 -10.89 -4.88 -23.15
N GLN A 82 -10.34 -5.17 -24.33
CA GLN A 82 -11.14 -5.39 -25.53
C GLN A 82 -12.08 -6.59 -25.39
N LEU A 83 -11.59 -7.70 -24.83
CA LEU A 83 -12.40 -8.90 -24.61
C LEU A 83 -13.54 -8.68 -23.61
N ILE A 84 -13.24 -8.01 -22.50
CA ILE A 84 -14.22 -7.72 -21.44
C ILE A 84 -15.27 -6.73 -21.96
N ASP A 85 -14.86 -5.65 -22.61
CA ASP A 85 -15.80 -4.67 -23.17
C ASP A 85 -16.66 -5.29 -24.29
N HIS A 86 -16.08 -6.14 -25.15
CA HIS A 86 -16.85 -6.85 -26.18
C HIS A 86 -17.89 -7.79 -25.57
N ARG A 87 -17.57 -8.47 -24.46
CA ARG A 87 -18.49 -9.42 -23.81
C ARG A 87 -19.57 -8.74 -22.98
N PHE A 88 -19.21 -7.75 -22.17
CA PHE A 88 -20.06 -7.19 -21.13
C PHE A 88 -20.60 -5.80 -21.46
N GLY A 89 -20.16 -5.21 -22.57
CA GLY A 89 -20.55 -3.88 -23.02
C GLY A 89 -19.42 -2.87 -22.81
N PHE A 90 -19.42 -1.87 -23.68
CA PHE A 90 -18.39 -0.82 -23.70
C PHE A 90 -18.28 -0.11 -22.35
N GLY A 91 -17.04 0.08 -21.87
CA GLY A 91 -16.76 0.78 -20.62
C GLY A 91 -16.82 -0.10 -19.37
N THR A 92 -17.14 -1.40 -19.49
CA THR A 92 -17.12 -2.33 -18.36
C THR A 92 -15.73 -2.40 -17.74
N TRP A 93 -14.69 -2.55 -18.57
CA TRP A 93 -13.31 -2.57 -18.10
C TRP A 93 -12.95 -1.28 -17.38
N GLN A 94 -13.30 -0.14 -17.96
CA GLN A 94 -13.01 1.17 -17.37
C GLN A 94 -13.70 1.35 -16.02
N GLY A 95 -14.94 0.87 -15.87
CA GLY A 95 -15.66 0.85 -14.60
C GLY A 95 -14.95 0.03 -13.54
N ILE A 96 -14.46 -1.17 -13.89
CA ILE A 96 -13.69 -2.04 -12.98
C ILE A 96 -12.41 -1.33 -12.51
N VAL A 97 -11.64 -0.77 -13.45
CA VAL A 97 -10.39 -0.07 -13.14
C VAL A 97 -10.64 1.16 -12.27
N ALA A 98 -11.66 1.96 -12.59
CA ALA A 98 -12.02 3.16 -11.83
C ALA A 98 -12.46 2.83 -10.41
N GLU A 99 -13.31 1.83 -10.22
CA GLU A 99 -13.76 1.39 -8.90
C GLU A 99 -12.61 0.83 -8.06
N ARG A 100 -11.71 0.05 -8.67
CA ARG A 100 -10.50 -0.44 -8.02
C ARG A 100 -9.60 0.72 -7.59
N ALA A 101 -9.38 1.70 -8.46
CA ALA A 101 -8.59 2.89 -8.15
C ALA A 101 -9.20 3.69 -6.98
N ARG A 102 -10.53 3.88 -6.98
CA ARG A 102 -11.27 4.52 -5.90
C ARG A 102 -11.05 3.81 -4.56
N ARG A 103 -11.25 2.49 -4.51
CA ARG A 103 -11.06 1.69 -3.28
C ARG A 103 -9.62 1.75 -2.77
N ILE A 104 -8.63 1.69 -3.65
CA ILE A 104 -7.22 1.82 -3.28
C ILE A 104 -6.94 3.20 -2.69
N GLN A 105 -7.50 4.26 -3.28
CA GLN A 105 -7.32 5.62 -2.78
C GLN A 105 -7.99 5.81 -1.41
N GLU A 106 -9.22 5.34 -1.25
CA GLU A 106 -9.94 5.38 0.03
C GLU A 106 -9.17 4.66 1.13
N ALA A 107 -8.68 3.44 0.86
CA ALA A 107 -7.86 2.69 1.81
C ALA A 107 -6.56 3.43 2.19
N LYS A 108 -5.90 4.07 1.22
CA LYS A 108 -4.69 4.88 1.48
C LYS A 108 -5.00 6.11 2.33
N GLU A 109 -6.09 6.80 2.08
CA GLU A 109 -6.47 7.99 2.86
C GLU A 109 -6.88 7.61 4.29
N LEU A 110 -7.62 6.52 4.48
CA LEU A 110 -7.93 5.99 5.81
C LEU A 110 -6.66 5.63 6.58
N ALA A 111 -5.73 4.91 5.95
CA ALA A 111 -4.45 4.56 6.57
C ALA A 111 -3.63 5.80 6.97
N LYS A 112 -3.60 6.84 6.13
CA LYS A 112 -2.95 8.12 6.46
C LYS A 112 -3.63 8.82 7.64
N GLN A 113 -4.96 8.83 7.68
CA GLN A 113 -5.70 9.45 8.79
C GLN A 113 -5.46 8.72 10.10
N GLU A 114 -5.46 7.38 10.10
CA GLU A 114 -5.15 6.58 11.27
C GLU A 114 -3.70 6.80 11.74
N ALA A 115 -2.74 6.84 10.82
CA ALA A 115 -1.35 7.15 11.14
C ALA A 115 -1.22 8.52 11.81
N ARG A 116 -1.87 9.55 11.26
CA ARG A 116 -1.90 10.90 11.84
C ARG A 116 -2.56 10.92 13.22
N ARG A 117 -3.66 10.19 13.42
CA ARG A 117 -4.33 10.08 14.72
C ARG A 117 -3.44 9.39 15.76
N LYS A 118 -2.74 8.33 15.37
CA LYS A 118 -1.78 7.63 16.25
C LYS A 118 -0.60 8.52 16.62
N GLN A 119 -0.09 9.33 15.69
CA GLN A 119 0.97 10.30 15.98
C GLN A 119 0.48 11.35 16.99
N LYS A 120 -0.67 11.99 16.75
CA LYS A 120 -1.24 12.97 17.68
C LYS A 120 -1.47 12.42 19.08
N LYS A 121 -2.00 11.19 19.20
CA LYS A 121 -2.18 10.54 20.51
C LYS A 121 -0.85 10.29 21.23
N GLN A 122 0.20 9.93 20.50
CA GLN A 122 1.53 9.78 21.10
C GLN A 122 2.07 11.12 21.57
N ASP A 123 1.94 12.18 20.77
CA ASP A 123 2.36 13.53 21.14
C ASP A 123 1.61 14.02 22.39
N GLU A 124 0.29 13.84 22.45
CA GLU A 124 -0.55 14.19 23.61
C GLU A 124 -0.15 13.41 24.88
N ILE A 125 0.15 12.11 24.76
CA ILE A 125 0.59 11.29 25.89
C ILE A 125 1.98 11.74 26.38
N VAL A 126 2.90 12.05 25.47
CA VAL A 126 4.24 12.55 25.82
C VAL A 126 4.15 13.89 26.52
N GLU A 127 3.37 14.83 25.98
CA GLU A 127 3.15 16.15 26.58
C GLU A 127 2.52 16.03 27.97
N ALA A 128 1.45 15.23 28.12
CA ALA A 128 0.82 14.99 29.42
C ALA A 128 1.78 14.36 30.44
N THR A 129 2.63 13.43 29.99
CA THR A 129 3.65 12.78 30.83
C THR A 129 4.70 13.79 31.30
N LEU A 130 5.20 14.65 30.40
CA LEU A 130 6.17 15.69 30.75
C LEU A 130 5.60 16.71 31.73
N ILE A 131 4.35 17.17 31.52
CA ILE A 131 3.66 18.07 32.45
C ILE A 131 3.50 17.42 33.83
N PHE A 132 3.08 16.14 33.88
CA PHE A 132 2.93 15.41 35.14
C PHE A 132 4.24 15.31 35.92
N PHE A 133 5.34 14.92 35.28
CA PHE A 133 6.65 14.86 35.93
C PHE A 133 7.16 16.26 36.33
N GLY A 134 6.90 17.29 35.53
CA GLY A 134 7.24 18.68 35.86
C GLY A 134 6.57 19.15 37.15
N ILE A 135 5.27 18.85 37.32
CA ILE A 135 4.53 19.17 38.55
C ILE A 135 5.09 18.41 39.75
N LEU A 136 5.35 17.10 39.60
CA LEU A 136 5.92 16.29 40.68
C LEU A 136 7.28 16.81 41.14
N ILE A 137 8.17 17.14 40.21
CA ILE A 137 9.49 17.70 40.54
C ILE A 137 9.33 19.06 41.22
N GLY A 138 8.47 19.94 40.70
CA GLY A 138 8.20 21.24 41.31
C GLY A 138 7.70 21.15 42.75
N LEU A 139 6.77 20.23 43.02
CA LEU A 139 6.27 19.96 44.38
C LEU A 139 7.35 19.40 45.30
N ALA A 140 8.19 18.47 44.81
CA ALA A 140 9.29 17.91 45.58
C ALA A 140 10.31 19.00 45.98
N VAL A 141 10.64 19.92 45.07
CA VAL A 141 11.53 21.06 45.34
C VAL A 141 10.91 22.00 46.38
N LEU A 142 9.61 22.31 46.28
CA LEU A 142 8.92 23.14 47.28
C LEU A 142 8.93 22.50 48.67
N VAL A 143 8.59 21.21 48.77
CA VAL A 143 8.56 20.49 50.05
C VAL A 143 9.95 20.42 50.67
N SER A 144 10.99 20.11 49.87
CA SER A 144 12.37 20.08 50.36
C SER A 144 12.87 21.46 50.82
N ALA A 145 12.51 22.54 50.12
CA ALA A 145 12.81 23.91 50.55
C ALA A 145 12.13 24.26 51.89
N ILE A 146 10.85 23.91 52.06
CA ILE A 146 10.11 24.13 53.31
C ILE A 146 10.78 23.38 54.47
N ILE A 147 11.09 22.08 54.28
CA ILE A 147 11.77 21.26 55.29
C ILE A 147 13.13 21.86 55.67
N PHE A 148 13.88 22.36 54.70
CA PHE A 148 15.17 23.01 54.93
C PHE A 148 15.02 24.28 55.78
N THR A 149 14.05 25.15 55.45
CA THR A 149 13.82 26.39 56.22
C THR A 149 13.34 26.15 57.65
N LEU A 150 12.51 25.13 57.88
CA LEU A 150 12.06 24.75 59.22
C LEU A 150 13.24 24.25 60.06
N ARG A 151 14.08 23.36 59.52
CA ARG A 151 15.29 22.88 60.21
C ARG A 151 16.31 23.96 60.52
N ALA A 152 16.42 24.98 59.67
CA ALA A 152 17.35 26.10 59.89
C ALA A 152 16.87 27.07 60.98
N THR A 153 15.58 27.06 61.32
CA THR A 153 14.98 27.95 62.34
C THR A 153 15.03 27.32 63.74
N ASP A 154 15.05 25.98 63.82
CA ASP A 154 15.12 25.21 65.08
C ASP A 154 16.57 24.93 65.56
N GLY A 155 17.59 25.46 64.89
CA GLY A 155 19.02 25.21 65.13
C GLY A 155 19.81 26.40 65.63
#